data_AF-A0A3D6DRD7-F1
#
_entry.id   AF-A0A3D6DRD7-F1
#
_cell.length_a   1.000
_cell.length_b   1.000
_cell.length_c   1.000
_cell.angle_alpha   90.00
_cell.angle_beta   90.00
_cell.angle_gamma   90.00
#
_symmetry.space_group_name_H-M   'P 1'
#
loop_
_entity.id
_entity.type
_entity.pdbx_description
1 polymer ?
#
loop_
_entity_poly.entity_id
_entity_poly.type
_entity_poly.pdbx_seq_one_letter_code
_entity_poly.pdbx_strand_id
1 'polypeptide(L)'
;MKSKDIKFLEIRYLRGPNIWTYRPVIEALVDIGDLEDFPSNTIPGFYERLTALLPSLVEHRCSYGERGGFLRRLQEGTWPA
;
A
#
# COMPACT_ATOMS: atom_id res chain seq x y z
N MET A 1 0.60 -14.35 -22.28
CA MET A 1 1.16 -13.90 -20.99
C MET A 1 0.84 -12.42 -20.86
N LYS A 2 0.13 -11.99 -19.81
CA LYS A 2 0.06 -10.56 -19.49
C LYS A 2 1.48 -10.08 -19.19
N SER A 3 1.88 -8.92 -19.69
CA SER A 3 3.22 -8.39 -19.42
C SER A 3 3.27 -7.98 -17.96
N LYS A 4 4.38 -8.32 -17.28
CA LYS A 4 4.59 -8.05 -15.84
C LYS A 4 5.04 -6.61 -15.58
N ASP A 5 4.76 -5.71 -16.51
CA ASP A 5 5.27 -4.35 -16.47
C ASP A 5 4.25 -3.46 -15.76
N ILE A 6 4.74 -2.66 -14.81
CA ILE A 6 3.97 -1.57 -14.24
C ILE A 6 3.82 -0.49 -15.30
N LYS A 7 2.59 -0.03 -15.53
CA LYS A 7 2.26 0.95 -16.58
C LYS A 7 1.68 2.22 -15.98
N PHE A 8 2.17 3.36 -16.46
CA PHE A 8 1.53 4.64 -16.25
C PHE A 8 0.43 4.81 -17.31
N LEU A 9 -0.83 4.74 -16.87
CA LEU A 9 -2.00 4.91 -17.74
C LEU A 9 -2.29 6.39 -18.00
N GLU A 10 -2.12 7.23 -16.98
CA GLU A 10 -2.35 8.67 -17.05
C GLU A 10 -1.38 9.40 -16.13
N ILE A 11 -0.91 10.58 -16.55
CA ILE A 11 -0.11 11.49 -15.73
C ILE A 11 -0.68 12.90 -15.87
N ARG A 12 -1.04 13.54 -14.75
CA ARG A 12 -1.58 14.90 -14.70
C ARG A 12 -0.73 15.76 -13.76
N TYR A 13 -0.50 17.01 -14.15
CA TYR A 13 0.13 17.99 -13.29
C TYR A 13 -0.91 18.94 -12.69
N LEU A 14 -1.06 18.89 -11.36
CA LEU A 14 -2.01 19.70 -10.60
C LEU A 14 -1.25 20.92 -10.03
N ARG A 15 -1.58 22.13 -10.52
CA ARG A 15 -0.76 23.36 -10.31
C ARG A 15 -1.00 24.12 -9.00
N GLY A 16 -1.94 23.70 -8.16
CA GLY A 16 -2.32 24.40 -6.93
C GLY A 16 -3.10 23.48 -5.98
N PRO A 17 -3.88 24.04 -5.03
CA PRO A 17 -4.75 23.25 -4.18
C PRO A 17 -5.64 22.31 -4.98
N ASN A 18 -5.64 21.03 -4.62
CA ASN A 18 -6.32 19.96 -5.32
C ASN A 18 -6.92 18.95 -4.32
N ILE A 19 -7.56 17.92 -4.85
CA ILE A 19 -8.28 16.90 -4.04
C ILE A 19 -7.36 16.15 -3.06
N TRP A 20 -6.04 16.08 -3.32
CA TRP A 20 -5.09 15.37 -2.49
C TRP A 20 -4.41 16.26 -1.46
N THR A 21 -4.07 17.51 -1.84
CA THR A 21 -3.31 18.43 -1.00
C THR A 21 -3.37 19.88 -1.49
N TYR A 22 -2.95 20.83 -0.65
CA TYR A 22 -2.94 22.27 -0.96
C TYR A 22 -1.78 22.71 -1.86
N ARG A 23 -0.76 21.87 -2.06
CA ARG A 23 0.44 22.16 -2.86
C ARG A 23 0.37 21.50 -4.25
N PRO A 24 1.15 21.98 -5.25
CA PRO A 24 1.22 21.33 -6.56
C PRO A 24 1.72 19.88 -6.46
N VAL A 25 1.14 18.98 -7.27
CA VAL A 25 1.50 17.55 -7.32
C VAL A 25 1.40 16.99 -8.74
N ILE A 26 2.02 15.82 -8.95
CA ILE A 26 1.79 14.97 -10.11
C ILE A 26 0.87 13.84 -9.66
N GLU A 27 -0.27 13.71 -10.32
CA GLU A 27 -1.16 12.55 -10.18
C GLU A 27 -0.84 11.55 -11.27
N ALA A 28 -0.67 10.28 -10.91
CA ALA A 28 -0.41 9.20 -11.84
C ALA A 28 -1.38 8.05 -11.60
N LEU A 29 -2.11 7.64 -12.64
CA LEU A 29 -2.87 6.40 -12.63
C LEU A 29 -1.96 5.27 -13.08
N VAL A 30 -1.74 4.29 -12.20
CA VAL A 30 -0.78 3.20 -12.42
C VAL A 30 -1.52 1.87 -12.46
N ASP A 31 -1.22 1.06 -13.47
CA ASP A 31 -1.61 -0.35 -13.55
C ASP A 31 -0.42 -1.21 -13.10
N ILE A 32 -0.56 -1.85 -11.93
CA ILE A 32 0.46 -2.75 -11.38
C ILE A 32 0.36 -4.18 -11.92
N GLY A 33 -0.59 -4.44 -12.83
CA GLY A 33 -0.77 -5.71 -13.51
C GLY A 33 -1.08 -6.85 -12.54
N ASP A 34 -0.42 -7.98 -12.74
CA ASP A 34 -0.65 -9.20 -11.95
C ASP A 34 -0.39 -8.99 -10.45
N LEU A 35 0.36 -7.95 -10.03
CA LEU A 35 0.62 -7.64 -8.62
C LEU A 35 -0.65 -7.24 -7.85
N GLU A 36 -1.72 -6.84 -8.54
CA GLU A 36 -3.02 -6.57 -7.92
C GLU A 36 -3.59 -7.80 -7.21
N ASP A 37 -3.27 -9.00 -7.70
CA ASP A 37 -3.76 -10.29 -7.18
C ASP A 37 -2.89 -10.86 -6.04
N PHE A 38 -1.78 -10.18 -5.68
CA PHE A 38 -0.83 -10.64 -4.65
C PHE A 38 -0.66 -9.64 -3.49
N PRO A 39 -1.73 -9.25 -2.77
CA PRO A 39 -1.59 -8.43 -1.57
C PRO A 39 -0.93 -9.20 -0.42
N SER A 40 -0.38 -8.47 0.56
CA SER A 40 0.41 -9.04 1.66
C SER A 40 -0.27 -10.16 2.46
N ASN A 41 -1.60 -10.13 2.56
CA ASN A 41 -2.41 -11.12 3.28
C ASN A 41 -2.57 -12.45 2.52
N THR A 42 -2.23 -12.51 1.23
CA THR A 42 -2.22 -13.76 0.46
C THR A 42 -0.97 -14.60 0.71
N ILE A 43 0.07 -14.02 1.34
CA ILE A 43 1.32 -14.70 1.63
C ILE A 43 1.13 -15.62 2.85
N PRO A 44 1.17 -16.95 2.68
CA PRO A 44 0.81 -17.86 3.77
C PRO A 44 1.73 -17.72 4.98
N GLY A 45 1.13 -17.57 6.16
CA GLY A 45 1.82 -17.47 7.44
C GLY A 45 2.67 -16.19 7.63
N PHE A 46 2.57 -15.21 6.73
CA PHE A 46 3.42 -14.02 6.77
C PHE A 46 3.16 -13.17 8.01
N TYR A 47 1.88 -12.93 8.30
CA TYR A 47 1.46 -12.16 9.47
C TYR A 47 2.01 -12.76 10.76
N GLU A 48 1.81 -14.06 10.96
CA GLU A 48 2.21 -14.78 12.16
C GLU A 48 3.72 -14.78 12.34
N ARG A 49 4.48 -15.03 11.27
CA ARG A 49 5.95 -15.00 11.31
C ARG A 49 6.47 -13.61 11.62
N LEU A 50 5.89 -12.56 11.05
CA LEU A 50 6.33 -11.19 11.27
C LEU A 50 6.05 -10.74 12.71
N THR A 51 4.85 -11.00 13.22
CA THR A 51 4.48 -10.64 14.60
C THR A 51 5.30 -11.43 15.63
N ALA A 52 5.62 -12.69 15.36
CA ALA A 52 6.50 -13.47 16.21
C ALA A 52 7.95 -12.94 16.20
N LEU A 53 8.45 -12.52 15.03
CA LEU A 53 9.79 -11.96 14.87
C LEU A 53 9.93 -10.59 15.54
N LEU A 54 8.88 -9.76 15.47
CA LEU A 54 8.87 -8.39 15.99
C LEU A 54 7.64 -8.15 16.89
N PRO A 55 7.65 -8.65 18.15
CA PRO A 55 6.48 -8.52 19.04
C PRO A 55 6.09 -7.08 19.36
N SER A 56 7.05 -6.14 19.38
CA SER A 56 6.81 -4.72 19.62
C SER A 56 6.13 -4.00 18.44
N LEU A 57 5.98 -4.66 17.28
CA LEU A 57 5.35 -4.09 16.09
C LEU A 57 3.88 -3.72 16.31
N VAL A 58 3.24 -4.31 17.33
CA VAL A 58 1.90 -3.92 17.79
C VAL A 58 1.82 -2.46 18.25
N GLU A 59 2.91 -1.83 18.66
CA GLU A 59 2.88 -0.40 19.03
C GLU A 59 2.76 0.52 17.81
N HIS A 60 3.03 0.01 16.60
CA HIS A 60 3.01 0.81 15.38
C HIS A 60 1.57 1.10 14.89
N ARG A 61 1.27 2.38 14.67
CA ARG A 61 -0.10 2.87 14.41
C ARG A 61 -0.52 2.99 12.95
N CYS A 62 0.43 3.12 12.03
CA CYS A 62 0.17 3.31 10.58
C CYS A 62 -0.92 4.39 10.31
N SER A 63 -1.68 4.30 9.21
CA SER A 63 -2.69 5.32 8.87
C SER A 63 -3.93 5.28 9.74
N TYR A 64 -4.17 4.20 10.48
CA TYR A 64 -5.32 4.10 11.37
C TYR A 64 -5.15 4.93 12.65
N GLY A 65 -3.92 5.34 12.99
CA GLY A 65 -3.66 6.19 14.16
C GLY A 65 -3.86 5.49 15.52
N GLU A 66 -4.19 4.20 15.51
CA GLU A 66 -4.45 3.36 16.69
C GLU A 66 -3.35 2.33 16.90
N ARG A 67 -3.15 1.89 18.15
CA ARG A 67 -2.19 0.83 18.48
C ARG A 67 -2.55 -0.44 17.69
N GLY A 68 -1.55 -1.03 17.03
CA GLY A 68 -1.72 -2.20 16.17
C GLY A 68 -2.24 -1.87 14.78
N GLY A 69 -2.43 -0.60 14.43
CA GLY A 69 -2.95 -0.20 13.12
C GLY A 69 -2.11 -0.67 11.93
N PHE A 70 -0.79 -0.85 12.10
CA PHE A 70 0.03 -1.50 11.08
C PHE A 70 -0.33 -2.98 10.89
N LEU A 71 -0.41 -3.73 11.99
CA LEU A 71 -0.75 -5.15 11.97
C LEU A 71 -2.14 -5.38 11.38
N ARG A 72 -3.11 -4.53 11.72
CA ARG A 72 -4.45 -4.53 11.13
C ARG A 72 -4.41 -4.40 9.61
N ARG A 73 -3.70 -3.39 9.07
CA ARG A 73 -3.56 -3.22 7.62
C ARG A 73 -2.89 -4.42 6.97
N LEU A 74 -1.92 -5.01 7.64
CA LEU A 74 -1.22 -6.18 7.11
C LEU A 74 -2.14 -7.41 7.00
N GLN A 75 -3.06 -7.59 7.95
CA GLN A 75 -4.11 -8.62 7.90
C GLN A 75 -5.17 -8.33 6.82
N GLU A 76 -5.59 -7.07 6.68
CA GLU A 76 -6.55 -6.65 5.65
C GLU A 76 -5.99 -6.84 4.23
N GLY A 77 -4.67 -6.71 4.07
CA GLY A 77 -3.97 -6.81 2.80
C GLY A 77 -3.41 -5.46 2.36
N THR A 78 -2.14 -5.46 1.96
CA THR A 78 -1.45 -4.29 1.40
C THR A 78 -0.93 -4.64 0.02
N TRP A 79 -1.20 -3.78 -0.95
CA TRP A 79 -0.76 -3.93 -2.33
C TRP A 79 0.63 -3.32 -2.53
N PRO A 80 1.41 -3.81 -3.50
CA PRO A 80 2.64 -3.15 -3.93
C PRO A 80 2.33 -1.73 -4.42
N ALA A 81 3.04 -0.74 -3.89
CA ALA A 81 2.94 0.67 -4.26
C ALA A 81 4.21 1.11 -5.01
#